data_AF-A0A558HG27-F1
#
_entry.id   AF-A0A558HG27-F1
#
_cell.length_a   1.000
_cell.length_b   1.000
_cell.length_c   1.000
_cell.angle_alpha   90.00
_cell.angle_beta   90.00
_cell.angle_gamma   90.00
#
_symmetry.space_group_name_H-M   'P 1'
#
loop_
_entity.id
_entity.type
_entity.pdbx_description
1 polymer ?
#
loop_
_entity_poly.entity_id
_entity_poly.type
_entity_poly.pdbx_seq_one_letter_code
_entity_poly.pdbx_strand_id
1 'polypeptide(L)'
;MQRIEDMGLGETFRLIEKLPEGVRRQQALAHALDELLEEEIEYRTGLRHQNAGWHQVSSVGGMGEGRGDCTGLVDHVGKAAERYQQESQWRTMAAALLSRLSDRYCRAVLLAAYAIPPVQQCESPRMMTQAQAVAAQISILVRLGWPPGAVKVEPFKSSTALRKAAARGRESLLHMVQMQSEIAA
;
A
#
# COMPACT_ATOMS: atom_id res chain seq x y z
N MET A 1 -25.43 12.19 10.98
CA MET A 1 -23.97 12.26 10.76
C MET A 1 -23.57 11.02 9.99
N GLN A 2 -22.96 11.15 8.80
CA GLN A 2 -22.33 10.01 8.12
C GLN A 2 -21.27 9.38 9.03
N ARG A 3 -21.16 8.05 8.97
CA ARG A 3 -20.06 7.32 9.63
C ARG A 3 -18.80 7.58 8.81
N ILE A 4 -17.68 7.82 9.50
CA ILE A 4 -16.39 8.08 8.85
C ILE A 4 -15.97 6.88 7.99
N GLU A 5 -16.28 5.67 8.47
CA GLU A 5 -15.99 4.39 7.83
C GLU A 5 -16.61 4.24 6.43
N ASP A 6 -17.68 4.97 6.13
CA ASP A 6 -18.38 4.91 4.84
C ASP A 6 -17.85 5.96 3.84
N MET A 7 -16.88 6.80 4.24
CA MET A 7 -16.39 7.94 3.46
C MET A 7 -15.14 7.57 2.66
N GLY A 8 -15.12 7.97 1.38
CA GLY A 8 -13.91 7.86 0.56
C GLY A 8 -12.84 8.89 0.96
N LEU A 9 -11.58 8.64 0.59
CA LEU A 9 -10.43 9.49 0.93
C LEU A 9 -10.65 11.00 0.73
N GLY A 10 -11.17 11.40 -0.43
CA GLY A 10 -11.40 12.81 -0.73
C GLY A 10 -12.46 13.49 0.15
N GLU A 11 -13.44 12.74 0.65
CA GLU A 11 -14.42 13.24 1.62
C GLU A 11 -13.83 13.29 3.03
N THR A 12 -13.05 12.27 3.40
CA THR A 12 -12.41 12.19 4.71
C THR A 12 -11.40 13.32 4.92
N PHE A 13 -10.58 13.66 3.92
CA PHE A 13 -9.66 14.81 4.00
C PHE A 13 -10.40 16.15 4.15
N ARG A 14 -11.46 16.37 3.36
CA ARG A 14 -12.32 17.56 3.49
C ARG A 14 -13.01 17.65 4.86
N LEU A 15 -13.29 16.51 5.49
CA LEU A 15 -13.82 16.47 6.85
C LEU A 15 -12.74 16.83 7.88
N ILE A 16 -11.52 16.30 7.73
CA ILE A 16 -10.39 16.58 8.64
C ILE A 16 -10.10 18.09 8.71
N GLU A 17 -10.10 18.78 7.56
CA GLU A 17 -9.88 20.24 7.48
C GLU A 17 -10.90 21.06 8.29
N LYS A 18 -12.15 20.57 8.39
CA LYS A 18 -13.25 21.27 9.06
C LYS A 18 -13.39 20.90 10.53
N LEU A 19 -12.77 19.81 10.98
CA LEU A 19 -12.91 19.32 12.34
C LEU A 19 -11.91 20.03 13.27
N PRO A 20 -12.36 20.52 14.44
CA PRO A 20 -11.43 20.96 15.47
C PRO A 20 -10.61 19.77 15.99
N GLU A 21 -9.49 20.06 16.67
CA GLU A 21 -8.74 19.03 17.38
C GLU A 21 -9.64 18.27 18.37
N GLY A 22 -9.55 16.94 18.34
CA GLY A 22 -10.36 16.09 19.19
C GLY A 22 -10.51 14.67 18.64
N VAL A 23 -11.30 13.87 19.36
CA VAL A 23 -11.47 12.42 19.09
C VAL A 23 -11.96 12.16 17.67
N ARG A 24 -12.90 12.97 17.17
CA ARG A 24 -13.48 12.78 15.83
C ARG A 24 -12.46 13.06 14.72
N ARG A 25 -11.57 14.04 14.90
CA ARG A 25 -10.49 14.35 13.94
C ARG A 25 -9.47 13.22 13.91
N GLN A 26 -9.10 12.68 15.07
CA GLN A 26 -8.21 11.52 15.17
C GLN A 26 -8.79 10.27 14.49
N GLN A 27 -10.10 10.02 14.65
CA GLN A 27 -10.79 8.93 13.95
C GLN A 27 -10.77 9.13 12.42
N ALA A 28 -10.99 10.35 11.94
CA ALA A 28 -10.93 10.67 10.52
C ALA A 28 -9.50 10.50 9.95
N LEU A 29 -8.48 10.91 10.69
CA LEU A 29 -7.07 10.70 10.32
C LEU A 29 -6.70 9.22 10.27
N ALA A 30 -7.18 8.42 11.24
CA ALA A 30 -6.96 6.98 11.26
C ALA A 30 -7.60 6.30 10.06
N HIS A 31 -8.86 6.64 9.74
CA HIS A 31 -9.57 6.14 8.56
C HIS A 31 -8.87 6.53 7.26
N ALA A 32 -8.46 7.79 7.12
CA ALA A 32 -7.72 8.25 5.94
C ALA A 32 -6.40 7.47 5.77
N LEU A 33 -5.69 7.18 6.87
CA LEU A 33 -4.48 6.35 6.80
C LEU A 33 -4.80 4.90 6.39
N ASP A 34 -5.87 4.31 6.91
CA ASP A 34 -6.28 2.95 6.53
C ASP A 34 -6.59 2.82 5.04
N GLU A 35 -7.38 3.76 4.52
CA GLU A 35 -7.71 3.84 3.09
C GLU A 35 -6.46 4.06 2.21
N LEU A 36 -5.50 4.89 2.64
CA LEU A 36 -4.22 5.08 1.91
C LEU A 36 -3.37 3.81 1.89
N LEU A 37 -3.35 3.06 2.99
CA LEU A 37 -2.64 1.79 3.05
C LEU A 37 -3.30 0.75 2.16
N GLU A 38 -4.63 0.75 2.05
CA GLU A 38 -5.38 -0.12 1.16
C GLU A 38 -5.06 0.17 -0.31
N GLU A 39 -5.09 1.44 -0.73
CA GLU A 39 -4.68 1.88 -2.07
C GLU A 39 -3.25 1.41 -2.43
N GLU A 40 -2.30 1.53 -1.50
CA GLU A 40 -0.93 1.06 -1.72
C GLU A 40 -0.86 -0.47 -1.80
N ILE A 41 -1.63 -1.19 -0.99
CA ILE A 41 -1.68 -2.65 -1.03
C ILE A 41 -2.29 -3.11 -2.35
N GLU A 42 -3.41 -2.56 -2.78
CA GLU A 42 -4.03 -2.85 -4.06
C GLU A 42 -3.07 -2.56 -5.22
N TYR A 43 -2.37 -1.41 -5.17
CA TYR A 43 -1.36 -1.09 -6.16
C TYR A 43 -0.25 -2.15 -6.21
N ARG A 44 0.29 -2.56 -5.05
CA ARG A 44 1.35 -3.58 -4.98
C ARG A 44 0.88 -4.99 -5.35
N THR A 45 -0.38 -5.32 -5.07
CA THR A 45 -0.93 -6.69 -5.14
C THR A 45 -1.85 -6.98 -6.31
N GLY A 46 -2.31 -5.95 -7.05
CA GLY A 46 -3.09 -6.06 -8.29
C GLY A 46 -2.46 -5.36 -9.50
N LEU A 47 -1.81 -4.20 -9.29
CA LEU A 47 -1.47 -3.26 -10.37
C LEU A 47 0.03 -3.26 -10.73
N ARG A 48 0.91 -3.58 -9.78
CA ARG A 48 2.37 -3.64 -10.00
C ARG A 48 2.79 -4.75 -10.98
N HIS A 49 2.00 -5.81 -11.12
CA HIS A 49 2.21 -6.90 -12.08
C HIS A 49 1.50 -6.66 -13.42
N GLN A 50 0.60 -5.67 -13.49
CA GLN A 50 0.09 -5.15 -14.75
C GLN A 50 1.02 -4.09 -15.35
N ASN A 51 1.96 -3.53 -14.57
CA ASN A 51 3.03 -2.70 -15.11
C ASN A 51 3.87 -3.49 -16.13
N ALA A 52 3.74 -3.12 -17.40
CA ALA A 52 4.57 -3.59 -18.51
C ALA A 52 6.06 -3.36 -18.20
N GLY A 53 6.71 -4.38 -17.64
CA GLY A 53 8.10 -4.33 -17.20
C GLY A 53 8.50 -5.38 -16.15
N TRP A 54 7.55 -5.98 -15.43
CA TRP A 54 7.82 -7.02 -14.43
C TRP A 54 7.32 -8.41 -14.86
N HIS A 55 7.66 -8.81 -16.08
CA HIS A 55 7.50 -10.20 -16.53
C HIS A 55 8.88 -10.81 -16.79
N GLN A 56 9.18 -11.99 -16.23
CA GLN A 56 10.36 -12.78 -16.66
C GLN A 56 10.17 -13.42 -18.04
N VAL A 57 8.96 -13.34 -18.61
CA VAL A 57 8.64 -13.75 -19.98
C VAL A 57 7.67 -12.71 -20.52
N SER A 58 8.14 -11.82 -21.38
CA SER A 58 7.28 -10.90 -22.15
C SER A 58 6.17 -11.72 -22.83
N SER A 59 4.95 -11.18 -22.96
CA SER A 59 3.89 -11.79 -23.78
C SER A 59 4.26 -11.90 -25.27
N VAL A 60 5.32 -11.19 -25.69
CA VAL A 60 5.96 -11.30 -27.02
C VAL A 60 7.15 -12.28 -27.00
N GLY A 61 7.61 -12.68 -25.81
CA GLY A 61 8.72 -13.59 -25.59
C GLY A 61 8.34 -15.03 -25.91
N GLY A 62 8.44 -15.39 -27.19
CA GLY A 62 8.16 -16.74 -27.69
C GLY A 62 7.56 -16.78 -29.09
N MET A 63 7.10 -15.65 -29.64
CA MET A 63 6.51 -15.54 -30.98
C MET A 63 7.55 -15.28 -32.09
N GLY A 64 8.76 -15.86 -31.96
CA GLY A 64 9.75 -15.84 -33.04
C GLY A 64 10.42 -14.49 -33.34
N GLU A 65 10.09 -13.42 -32.61
CA GLU A 65 10.87 -12.19 -32.66
C GLU A 65 12.14 -12.38 -31.84
N GLY A 66 13.28 -12.32 -32.53
CA GLY A 66 14.60 -12.51 -31.93
C GLY A 66 14.89 -11.52 -30.81
N ARG A 67 16.06 -11.67 -30.19
CA ARG A 67 16.69 -10.61 -29.38
C ARG A 67 16.92 -9.39 -30.29
N GLY A 68 15.89 -8.59 -30.50
CA GLY A 68 15.87 -7.47 -31.42
C GLY A 68 15.97 -6.18 -30.66
N ASP A 69 16.98 -5.37 -30.99
CA ASP A 69 16.93 -3.93 -30.76
C ASP A 69 15.55 -3.41 -31.18
N CYS A 70 14.90 -2.62 -30.32
CA CYS A 70 13.62 -2.01 -30.63
C CYS A 70 13.78 -1.02 -31.80
N THR A 71 13.67 -1.48 -33.04
CA THR A 71 13.73 -0.65 -34.26
C THR A 71 12.38 -0.02 -34.62
N GLY A 72 11.57 0.33 -33.61
CA GLY A 72 10.33 1.07 -33.76
C GLY A 72 10.30 2.23 -32.80
N LEU A 73 9.75 3.38 -33.24
CA LEU A 73 9.42 4.51 -32.37
C LEU A 73 8.59 3.99 -31.20
N VAL A 74 9.22 3.90 -30.03
CA VAL A 74 8.53 3.55 -28.81
C VAL A 74 7.53 4.67 -28.54
N ASP A 75 6.24 4.36 -28.55
CA ASP A 75 5.22 5.31 -28.11
C ASP A 75 5.39 5.52 -26.60
N HIS A 76 6.22 6.51 -26.26
CA HIS A 76 6.48 6.91 -24.89
C HIS A 76 5.23 7.44 -24.21
N VAL A 77 4.25 7.96 -24.98
CA VAL A 77 2.98 8.46 -24.48
C VAL A 77 2.05 7.29 -24.17
N GLY A 78 1.95 6.29 -25.05
CA GLY A 78 1.22 5.04 -24.79
C GLY A 78 1.78 4.25 -23.61
N LYS A 79 3.11 4.11 -23.52
CA LYS A 79 3.76 3.48 -22.35
C LYS A 79 3.59 4.30 -21.08
N ALA A 80 3.60 5.62 -21.17
CA ALA A 80 3.28 6.48 -20.03
C ALA A 80 1.81 6.31 -19.64
N ALA A 81 0.88 6.34 -20.59
CA ALA A 81 -0.53 6.14 -20.34
C ALA A 81 -0.79 4.79 -19.66
N GLU A 82 -0.22 3.69 -20.14
CA GLU A 82 -0.33 2.37 -19.49
C GLU A 82 0.28 2.35 -18.07
N ARG A 83 1.42 3.03 -17.86
CA ARG A 83 2.07 3.12 -16.53
C ARG A 83 1.34 4.03 -15.55
N TYR A 84 0.74 5.12 -16.05
CA TYR A 84 0.16 6.21 -15.27
C TYR A 84 -1.37 6.17 -15.20
N GLN A 85 -2.04 5.35 -16.02
CA GLN A 85 -3.51 5.15 -15.98
C GLN A 85 -3.99 4.70 -14.60
N GLN A 86 -3.11 4.03 -13.84
CA GLN A 86 -3.38 3.50 -12.51
C GLN A 86 -2.71 4.33 -11.39
N GLU A 87 -2.14 5.50 -11.71
CA GLU A 87 -1.58 6.41 -10.70
C GLU A 87 -2.68 7.29 -10.09
N SER A 88 -3.36 6.72 -9.09
CA SER A 88 -4.19 7.47 -8.14
C SER A 88 -3.32 8.50 -7.41
N GLN A 89 -3.78 9.76 -7.30
CA GLN A 89 -3.12 10.78 -6.47
C GLN A 89 -2.94 10.30 -5.02
N TRP A 90 -3.85 9.45 -4.55
CA TRP A 90 -3.80 8.84 -3.23
C TRP A 90 -2.68 7.82 -3.10
N ARG A 91 -2.41 7.04 -4.15
CA ARG A 91 -1.25 6.14 -4.23
C ARG A 91 0.06 6.90 -4.15
N THR A 92 0.17 8.03 -4.86
CA THR A 92 1.37 8.90 -4.78
C THR A 92 1.58 9.41 -3.35
N MET A 93 0.51 9.82 -2.68
CA MET A 93 0.57 10.24 -1.28
C MET A 93 0.92 9.09 -0.33
N ALA A 94 0.31 7.91 -0.49
CA ALA A 94 0.60 6.73 0.32
C ALA A 94 2.06 6.29 0.17
N ALA A 95 2.58 6.23 -1.06
CA ALA A 95 3.98 5.92 -1.33
C ALA A 95 4.93 6.96 -0.70
N ALA A 96 4.60 8.25 -0.79
CA ALA A 96 5.39 9.32 -0.18
C ALA A 96 5.40 9.21 1.36
N LEU A 97 4.27 8.92 2.00
CA LEU A 97 4.17 8.69 3.44
C LEU A 97 5.00 7.48 3.86
N LEU A 98 4.85 6.34 3.18
CA LEU A 98 5.57 5.12 3.49
C LEU A 98 7.08 5.23 3.29
N SER A 99 7.53 6.07 2.35
CA SER A 99 8.96 6.34 2.11
C SER A 99 9.67 6.99 3.32
N ARG A 100 8.92 7.59 4.24
CA ARG A 100 9.45 8.20 5.47
C ARG A 100 9.69 7.21 6.59
N LEU A 101 9.14 6.00 6.49
CA LEU A 101 9.36 4.95 7.47
C LEU A 101 10.65 4.20 7.17
N SER A 102 11.36 3.79 8.23
CA SER A 102 12.40 2.77 8.06
C SER A 102 11.81 1.50 7.47
N ASP A 103 12.58 0.77 6.68
CA ASP A 103 12.12 -0.41 5.95
C ASP A 103 11.45 -1.47 6.87
N ARG A 104 11.92 -1.62 8.13
CA ARG A 104 11.26 -2.50 9.11
C ARG A 104 9.85 -2.04 9.46
N TYR A 105 9.66 -0.75 9.73
CA TYR A 105 8.34 -0.21 10.08
C TYR A 105 7.40 -0.18 8.88
N CYS A 106 7.93 0.15 7.69
CA CYS A 106 7.18 0.07 6.44
C CYS A 106 6.63 -1.36 6.22
N ARG A 107 7.49 -2.38 6.33
CA ARG A 107 7.09 -3.79 6.27
C ARG A 107 6.06 -4.15 7.32
N ALA A 108 6.24 -3.70 8.57
CA ALA A 108 5.31 -3.99 9.65
C ALA A 108 3.91 -3.41 9.38
N VAL A 109 3.85 -2.15 8.95
CA VAL A 109 2.59 -1.45 8.66
C VAL A 109 1.85 -2.13 7.51
N LEU A 110 2.54 -2.38 6.39
CA LEU A 110 1.92 -3.00 5.22
C LEU A 110 1.55 -4.47 5.46
N LEU A 111 2.38 -5.24 6.17
CA LEU A 111 2.03 -6.63 6.53
C LEU A 111 0.82 -6.68 7.46
N ALA A 112 0.73 -5.76 8.43
CA ALA A 112 -0.40 -5.69 9.34
C ALA A 112 -1.69 -5.25 8.63
N ALA A 113 -1.62 -4.28 7.71
CA ALA A 113 -2.76 -3.80 6.92
C ALA A 113 -3.18 -4.79 5.81
N TYR A 114 -2.25 -5.60 5.30
CA TYR A 114 -2.58 -6.66 4.33
C TYR A 114 -3.53 -7.70 4.93
N ALA A 115 -3.35 -8.03 6.21
CA ALA A 115 -4.14 -9.05 6.90
C ALA A 115 -5.50 -8.50 7.33
N ILE A 116 -6.56 -8.98 6.66
CA ILE A 116 -7.94 -8.63 6.98
C ILE A 116 -8.50 -9.66 7.96
N PRO A 117 -9.06 -9.26 9.13
CA PRO A 117 -9.72 -10.20 10.03
C PRO A 117 -10.82 -11.00 9.31
N PRO A 118 -10.88 -12.33 9.47
CA PRO A 118 -11.93 -13.14 8.85
C PRO A 118 -13.33 -12.69 9.29
N VAL A 119 -14.24 -12.56 8.32
CA VAL A 119 -15.67 -12.25 8.53
C VAL A 119 -16.53 -13.34 7.89
N GLN A 120 -17.79 -13.47 8.31
CA GLN A 120 -18.64 -14.60 7.88
C GLN A 120 -19.22 -14.43 6.47
N GLN A 121 -19.29 -13.20 5.95
CA GLN A 121 -20.13 -12.86 4.80
C GLN A 121 -19.36 -12.76 3.47
N CYS A 122 -18.03 -12.83 3.49
CA CYS A 122 -17.21 -12.78 2.28
C CYS A 122 -15.93 -13.62 2.45
N GLU A 123 -15.29 -13.95 1.33
CA GLU A 123 -14.01 -14.64 1.30
C GLU A 123 -13.00 -13.79 0.51
N SER A 124 -11.79 -13.63 1.05
CA SER A 124 -10.69 -12.98 0.36
C SER A 124 -9.38 -13.70 0.66
N PRO A 125 -8.43 -13.80 -0.29
CA PRO A 125 -7.09 -14.34 -0.04
C PRO A 125 -6.30 -13.59 1.05
N ARG A 126 -6.75 -12.39 1.42
CA ARG A 126 -6.20 -11.56 2.50
C ARG A 126 -6.83 -11.83 3.86
N MET A 127 -7.88 -12.63 3.94
CA MET A 127 -8.54 -12.97 5.20
C MET A 127 -7.65 -13.87 6.05
N MET A 128 -7.03 -13.28 7.05
CA MET A 128 -6.13 -13.98 7.95
C MET A 128 -5.94 -13.21 9.25
N THR A 129 -5.71 -13.96 10.31
CA THR A 129 -5.27 -13.39 11.58
C THR A 129 -3.83 -12.85 11.46
N GLN A 130 -3.47 -11.92 12.34
CA GLN A 130 -2.08 -11.42 12.43
C GLN A 130 -1.06 -12.54 12.71
N ALA A 131 -1.45 -13.62 13.38
CA ALA A 131 -0.58 -14.79 13.60
C ALA A 131 -0.32 -15.55 12.30
N GLN A 132 -1.36 -15.75 11.48
CA GLN A 132 -1.23 -16.34 10.15
C GLN A 132 -0.42 -15.43 9.21
N ALA A 133 -0.61 -14.11 9.29
CA ALA A 133 0.19 -13.15 8.54
C ALA A 133 1.68 -13.22 8.89
N VAL A 134 2.02 -13.39 10.18
CA VAL A 134 3.41 -13.61 10.62
C VAL A 134 3.96 -14.95 10.10
N ALA A 135 3.16 -16.01 10.10
CA ALA A 135 3.58 -17.31 9.56
C ALA A 135 3.85 -17.23 8.04
N ALA A 136 3.03 -16.47 7.31
CA ALA A 136 3.15 -16.26 5.87
C ALA A 136 3.94 -14.99 5.48
N GLN A 137 4.64 -14.34 6.42
CA GLN A 137 5.18 -12.98 6.21
C GLN A 137 6.11 -12.87 5.00
N ILE A 138 6.88 -13.92 4.70
CA ILE A 138 7.81 -13.91 3.57
C ILE A 138 7.05 -13.87 2.25
N SER A 139 6.04 -14.72 2.07
CA SER A 139 5.26 -14.76 0.83
C SER A 139 4.45 -13.48 0.63
N ILE A 140 3.89 -12.93 1.71
CA ILE A 140 3.15 -11.67 1.68
C ILE A 140 4.07 -10.50 1.31
N LEU A 141 5.24 -10.39 1.96
CA LEU A 141 6.18 -9.31 1.66
C LEU A 141 6.73 -9.40 0.24
N VAL A 142 6.96 -10.61 -0.28
CA VAL A 142 7.33 -10.79 -1.69
C VAL A 142 6.21 -10.32 -2.62
N ARG A 143 4.96 -10.65 -2.31
CA ARG A 143 3.79 -10.16 -3.06
C ARG A 143 3.64 -8.64 -2.99
N LEU A 144 3.95 -8.03 -1.85
CA LEU A 144 4.02 -6.58 -1.67
C LEU A 144 5.28 -5.95 -2.32
N GLY A 145 6.11 -6.78 -2.96
CA GLY A 145 7.18 -6.35 -3.85
C GLY A 145 8.54 -6.14 -3.19
N TRP A 146 8.77 -6.72 -2.01
CA TRP A 146 10.13 -6.90 -1.48
C TRP A 146 10.80 -8.11 -2.14
N PRO A 147 12.10 -8.03 -2.50
CA PRO A 147 12.77 -9.19 -3.06
C PRO A 147 12.88 -10.31 -2.01
N PRO A 148 12.82 -11.60 -2.40
CA PRO A 148 12.93 -12.73 -1.48
C PRO A 148 14.18 -12.71 -0.58
N GLY A 149 15.24 -12.00 -0.99
CA GLY A 149 16.46 -11.80 -0.19
C GLY A 149 16.40 -10.68 0.86
N ALA A 150 15.55 -9.66 0.68
CA ALA A 150 15.45 -8.53 1.63
C ALA A 150 14.67 -8.89 2.91
N VAL A 151 13.75 -9.86 2.82
CA VAL A 151 12.97 -10.32 3.98
C VAL A 151 13.83 -11.09 4.99
N LYS A 152 14.99 -11.61 4.57
CA LYS A 152 15.93 -12.32 5.43
C LYS A 152 16.52 -11.44 6.55
N VAL A 153 16.50 -10.11 6.39
CA VAL A 153 17.25 -9.20 7.27
C VAL A 153 16.67 -9.16 8.69
N GLU A 154 15.36 -9.35 8.90
CA GLU A 154 14.81 -9.74 10.21
C GLU A 154 13.31 -10.07 10.13
N PRO A 155 12.89 -11.34 10.21
CA PRO A 155 11.47 -11.68 10.28
C PRO A 155 10.86 -11.28 11.63
N PHE A 156 9.58 -10.92 11.64
CA PHE A 156 8.82 -10.73 12.86
C PHE A 156 8.63 -12.08 13.57
N LYS A 157 9.11 -12.19 14.82
CA LYS A 157 9.07 -13.43 15.59
C LYS A 157 7.68 -13.78 16.14
N SER A 158 6.77 -12.81 16.23
CA SER A 158 5.42 -13.01 16.76
C SER A 158 4.45 -11.93 16.28
N SER A 159 3.15 -12.21 16.38
CA SER A 159 2.09 -11.25 16.09
C SER A 159 2.15 -10.02 17.01
N THR A 160 2.64 -10.16 18.24
CA THR A 160 2.85 -9.03 19.15
C THR A 160 4.01 -8.14 18.70
N ALA A 161 5.11 -8.72 18.21
CA ALA A 161 6.23 -7.95 17.65
C ALA A 161 5.80 -7.18 16.39
N LEU A 162 5.04 -7.83 15.50
CA LEU A 162 4.45 -7.20 14.32
C LEU A 162 3.55 -6.03 14.73
N ARG A 163 2.55 -6.26 15.60
CA ARG A 163 1.62 -5.21 16.05
C ARG A 163 2.32 -4.02 16.69
N LYS A 164 3.33 -4.25 17.54
CA LYS A 164 4.10 -3.15 18.15
C LYS A 164 4.86 -2.32 17.11
N ALA A 165 5.49 -2.98 16.13
CA ALA A 165 6.20 -2.28 15.06
C ALA A 165 5.23 -1.53 14.14
N ALA A 166 4.10 -2.14 13.79
CA ALA A 166 3.06 -1.52 12.97
C ALA A 166 2.44 -0.31 13.68
N ALA A 167 2.13 -0.42 14.98
CA ALA A 167 1.60 0.69 15.77
C ALA A 167 2.54 1.91 15.78
N ARG A 168 3.84 1.69 16.02
CA ARG A 168 4.85 2.77 15.97
C ARG A 168 4.97 3.39 14.58
N GLY A 169 4.93 2.56 13.54
CA GLY A 169 4.92 3.04 12.16
C GLY A 169 3.70 3.89 11.85
N ARG A 170 2.50 3.42 12.23
CA ARG A 170 1.23 4.15 12.06
C ARG A 170 1.20 5.46 12.83
N GLU A 171 1.68 5.49 14.07
CA GLU A 171 1.79 6.71 14.86
C GLU A 171 2.68 7.75 14.15
N SER A 172 3.83 7.31 13.61
CA SER A 172 4.71 8.17 12.83
C SER A 172 4.03 8.71 11.57
N LEU A 173 3.25 7.87 10.87
CA LEU A 173 2.49 8.29 9.69
C LEU A 173 1.36 9.25 10.04
N LEU A 174 0.61 9.00 11.11
CA LEU A 174 -0.48 9.88 11.56
C LEU A 174 0.03 11.27 11.90
N HIS A 175 1.18 11.36 12.58
CA HIS A 175 1.84 12.64 12.84
C HIS A 175 2.20 13.36 11.53
N MET A 176 2.67 12.64 10.50
CA MET A 176 2.96 13.23 9.19
C MET A 176 1.71 13.71 8.44
N VAL A 177 0.63 12.92 8.45
CA VAL A 177 -0.66 13.31 7.85
C VAL A 177 -1.24 14.53 8.55
N GLN A 178 -1.14 14.58 9.88
CA GLN A 178 -1.56 15.74 10.66
C GLN A 178 -0.76 16.99 10.27
N MET A 179 0.57 16.93 10.25
CA MET A 179 1.42 18.04 9.81
C MET A 179 1.08 18.51 8.39
N GLN A 180 0.78 17.59 7.46
CA GLN A 180 0.38 17.97 6.10
C GLN A 180 -0.99 18.66 6.07
N SER A 181 -1.95 18.23 6.90
CA SER A 181 -3.24 18.90 7.02
C SER A 181 -3.13 20.32 7.59
N GLU A 182 -2.12 20.59 8.42
CA GLU A 182 -1.88 21.92 9.00
C GLU A 182 -1.17 22.88 8.04
N ILE A 183 -0.34 22.38 7.13
CA ILE A 183 0.33 23.20 6.10
C ILE A 183 -0.64 23.61 4.98
N ALA A 184 -1.68 22.80 4.75
CA ALA A 184 -2.68 23.04 3.70
C ALA A 184 -3.87 23.93 4.13
N ALA A 185 -3.99 24.22 5.43
CA ALA A 185 -5.04 25.06 6.03
C ALA A 185 -4.61 26.52 6.16
#